data_AF-A0A349H891-F1
#
_entry.id   AF-A0A349H891-F1
#
_cell.length_a   1.000
_cell.length_b   1.000
_cell.length_c   1.000
_cell.angle_alpha   90.00
_cell.angle_beta   90.00
_cell.angle_gamma   90.00
#
_symmetry.space_group_name_H-M   'P 1'
#
loop_
_entity.id
_entity.type
_entity.pdbx_description
1 polymer ?
#
loop_
_entity_poly.entity_id
_entity_poly.type
_entity_poly.pdbx_seq_one_letter_code
_entity_poly.pdbx_strand_id
1 'polypeptide(L)'
;MLSDSIIIGSALSYMGVLFAIAYYGDHRADIGRSIIANPYIYTLSLAIYCTAWTFYGSVGLAATGGVDFLPVYLGPTLMAVLFWFVLRRIVRITKIHRITSIADFVASRYGKSGLLAGMVTVIVVLGILPYISIQLKAIATSFSLLRRYPMVSMAETAQHPVWSDTTFYVALVLIVFAILFGTRHIDNTERHEGMVAAVAFESLFKLVAFVTVGIAVTFGMFGGPADLFEQAATKPELAALMRFEAVPGGYGGWLSLTFLAMMAFLFLPRQFQVLVVENVNETHIRKAIWLFPLYL
;
A
#
# COMPACT_ATOMS: atom_id res chain seq x y z
N MET A 1 -27.58 -10.87 0.88
CA MET A 1 -26.40 -11.75 0.85
C MET A 1 -25.85 -11.75 -0.56
N LEU A 2 -24.62 -11.26 -0.76
CA LEU A 2 -23.93 -11.44 -2.03
C LEU A 2 -23.55 -12.92 -2.17
N SER A 3 -23.79 -13.52 -3.33
CA SER A 3 -23.38 -14.90 -3.59
C SER A 3 -21.86 -15.01 -3.59
N ASP A 4 -21.32 -16.08 -3.00
CA ASP A 4 -19.88 -16.37 -2.98
C ASP A 4 -19.29 -16.34 -4.41
N SER A 5 -20.07 -16.76 -5.42
CA SER A 5 -19.68 -16.71 -6.83
C SER A 5 -19.50 -15.29 -7.38
N ILE A 6 -20.29 -14.33 -6.92
CA ILE A 6 -20.17 -12.92 -7.34
C ILE A 6 -18.91 -12.31 -6.72
N ILE A 7 -18.66 -12.58 -5.45
CA ILE A 7 -17.47 -12.07 -4.74
C ILE A 7 -16.21 -12.64 -5.39
N ILE A 8 -16.14 -13.97 -5.54
CA ILE A 8 -14.97 -14.63 -6.15
C ILE A 8 -14.84 -14.25 -7.63
N GLY A 9 -15.93 -14.24 -8.39
CA GLY A 9 -15.93 -13.89 -9.81
C GLY A 9 -15.47 -12.46 -10.06
N SER A 10 -15.90 -11.51 -9.24
CA SER A 10 -15.47 -10.11 -9.34
C SER A 10 -13.98 -9.95 -8.96
N ALA A 11 -13.51 -10.62 -7.91
CA ALA A 11 -12.10 -10.62 -7.52
C ALA A 11 -11.21 -11.23 -8.61
N LEU A 12 -11.56 -12.40 -9.15
CA LEU A 12 -10.83 -13.04 -10.25
C LEU A 12 -10.83 -12.20 -11.52
N SER A 13 -11.96 -11.56 -11.84
CA SER A 13 -12.06 -10.65 -13.00
C SER A 13 -11.14 -9.45 -12.83
N TYR A 14 -11.15 -8.82 -11.65
CA TYR A 14 -10.25 -7.71 -11.33
C TYR A 14 -8.78 -8.12 -11.40
N MET A 15 -8.42 -9.27 -10.83
CA MET A 15 -7.07 -9.83 -10.94
C MET A 15 -6.68 -10.13 -12.40
N GLY A 16 -7.61 -10.63 -13.20
CA GLY A 16 -7.43 -10.84 -14.64
C GLY A 16 -7.15 -9.53 -15.39
N VAL A 17 -7.83 -8.44 -15.04
CA VAL A 17 -7.56 -7.10 -15.59
C VAL A 17 -6.17 -6.61 -15.20
N LEU A 18 -5.79 -6.71 -13.92
CA LEU A 18 -4.44 -6.36 -13.46
C LEU A 18 -3.36 -7.17 -14.20
N PHE A 19 -3.63 -8.46 -14.39
CA PHE A 19 -2.76 -9.36 -15.14
C PHE A 19 -2.62 -8.94 -16.61
N ALA A 20 -3.73 -8.63 -17.28
CA ALA A 20 -3.72 -8.16 -18.66
C ALA A 20 -2.92 -6.85 -18.80
N ILE A 21 -3.04 -5.94 -17.83
CA ILE A 21 -2.26 -4.69 -17.79
C ILE A 21 -0.77 -4.97 -17.57
N ALA A 22 -0.42 -5.88 -16.65
CA ALA A 22 0.97 -6.27 -16.42
C ALA A 22 1.59 -6.88 -17.69
N TYR A 23 0.90 -7.84 -18.31
CA TYR A 23 1.34 -8.49 -19.54
C TYR A 23 1.50 -7.48 -20.70
N TYR A 24 0.56 -6.55 -20.83
CA TYR A 24 0.66 -5.49 -21.83
C TYR A 24 1.84 -4.53 -21.55
N GLY A 25 2.09 -4.23 -20.27
CA GLY A 25 3.22 -3.42 -19.82
C GLY A 25 4.56 -4.04 -20.16
N ASP A 26 4.74 -5.33 -19.85
CA ASP A 26 5.93 -6.10 -20.19
C ASP A 26 6.13 -6.15 -21.72
N HIS A 27 5.09 -6.53 -22.48
CA HIS A 27 5.18 -6.60 -23.94
C HIS A 27 5.55 -5.25 -24.59
N ARG A 28 5.07 -4.14 -24.03
CA ARG A 28 5.44 -2.79 -24.47
C ARG A 28 6.89 -2.42 -24.14
N ALA A 29 7.40 -2.88 -23.00
CA ALA A 29 8.79 -2.71 -22.62
C ALA A 29 9.72 -3.47 -23.59
N ASP A 30 9.37 -4.71 -23.95
CA ASP A 30 10.13 -5.56 -24.87
C ASP A 30 10.30 -4.95 -26.26
N ILE A 31 9.26 -4.26 -26.76
CA ILE A 31 9.31 -3.54 -28.05
C ILE A 31 9.95 -2.13 -27.94
N GLY A 32 10.63 -1.82 -26.83
CA GLY A 32 11.33 -0.56 -26.58
C GLY A 32 10.43 0.64 -26.27
N ARG A 33 9.14 0.43 -26.02
CA ARG A 33 8.14 1.48 -25.71
C ARG A 33 7.73 1.42 -24.24
N SER A 34 8.71 1.58 -23.35
CA SER A 34 8.53 1.56 -21.91
C SER A 34 7.40 2.49 -21.45
N ILE A 35 6.41 1.93 -20.77
CA ILE A 35 5.27 2.67 -20.20
C ILE A 35 5.70 3.37 -18.91
N ILE A 36 6.64 2.78 -18.16
CA ILE A 36 7.16 3.32 -16.90
C ILE A 36 8.15 4.47 -17.11
N ALA A 37 8.59 4.71 -18.35
CA ALA A 37 9.26 5.94 -18.76
C ALA A 37 8.40 7.20 -18.51
N ASN A 38 7.11 7.04 -18.21
CA ASN A 38 6.24 8.13 -17.81
C ASN A 38 6.32 8.42 -16.29
N PRO A 39 6.70 9.65 -15.87
CA PRO A 39 6.73 10.06 -14.46
C PRO A 39 5.41 9.88 -13.70
N TYR A 40 4.26 9.99 -14.38
CA TYR A 40 2.95 9.82 -13.74
C TYR A 40 2.72 8.37 -13.30
N ILE A 41 3.10 7.40 -14.14
CA ILE A 41 2.94 5.97 -13.85
C ILE A 41 3.89 5.56 -12.73
N TYR A 42 5.14 6.04 -12.77
CA TYR A 42 6.06 5.88 -11.65
C TYR A 42 5.49 6.47 -10.36
N THR A 43 4.93 7.68 -10.39
CA THR A 43 4.32 8.28 -9.18
C THR A 43 3.16 7.43 -8.66
N LEU A 44 2.24 7.03 -9.53
CA LEU A 44 1.10 6.18 -9.14
C LEU A 44 1.57 4.84 -8.57
N SER A 45 2.66 4.27 -9.08
CA SER A 45 3.21 3.03 -8.50
C SER A 45 3.75 3.21 -7.07
N LEU A 46 4.16 4.43 -6.67
CA LEU A 46 4.60 4.69 -5.29
C LEU A 46 3.45 4.52 -4.28
N ALA A 47 2.20 4.61 -4.75
CA ALA A 47 1.02 4.37 -3.94
C ALA A 47 0.77 2.89 -3.59
N ILE A 48 1.69 1.98 -3.96
CA ILE A 48 1.81 0.66 -3.31
C ILE A 48 2.02 0.76 -1.79
N TYR A 49 2.45 1.93 -1.31
CA TYR A 49 2.45 2.28 0.10
C TYR A 49 1.04 2.16 0.74
N CYS A 50 -0.01 2.57 0.01
CA CYS A 50 -1.41 2.53 0.43
C CYS A 50 -1.99 1.13 0.27
N THR A 51 -1.87 0.35 1.33
CA THR A 51 -2.31 -1.05 1.39
C THR A 51 -3.64 -1.19 2.12
N ALA A 52 -4.18 -2.42 2.19
CA ALA A 52 -5.38 -2.68 2.99
C ALA A 52 -5.20 -2.20 4.44
N TRP A 53 -3.99 -2.29 4.99
CA TRP A 53 -3.67 -1.74 6.31
C TRP A 53 -3.85 -0.22 6.39
N THR A 54 -3.43 0.51 5.36
CA THR A 54 -3.60 1.96 5.31
C THR A 54 -5.09 2.31 5.31
N PHE A 55 -5.90 1.63 4.50
CA PHE A 55 -7.33 1.95 4.43
C PHE A 55 -8.11 1.51 5.67
N TYR A 56 -7.99 0.25 6.10
CA TYR A 56 -8.64 -0.24 7.31
C TYR A 56 -8.13 0.49 8.56
N GLY A 57 -6.81 0.68 8.65
CA GLY A 57 -6.17 1.37 9.76
C GLY A 57 -6.56 2.84 9.83
N SER A 58 -6.55 3.58 8.72
CA SER A 58 -6.92 5.00 8.75
C SER A 58 -8.38 5.22 9.08
N VAL A 59 -9.30 4.42 8.54
CA VAL A 59 -10.73 4.53 8.89
C VAL A 59 -10.95 4.14 10.35
N GLY A 60 -10.28 3.09 10.84
CA GLY A 60 -10.34 2.69 12.24
C GLY A 60 -9.79 3.75 13.19
N LEU A 61 -8.61 4.29 12.90
CA LEU A 61 -7.98 5.37 13.67
C LEU A 61 -8.79 6.66 13.62
N ALA A 62 -9.41 7.00 12.49
CA ALA A 62 -10.32 8.15 12.41
C ALA A 62 -11.56 7.96 13.30
N ALA A 63 -12.08 6.73 13.38
CA ALA A 63 -13.26 6.41 14.19
C ALA A 63 -12.99 6.36 15.70
N THR A 64 -11.75 6.08 16.13
CA THR A 64 -11.42 5.89 17.56
C THR A 64 -10.40 6.89 18.14
N GLY A 65 -9.52 7.44 17.32
CA GLY A 65 -8.41 8.33 17.71
C GLY A 65 -8.40 9.67 16.95
N GLY A 66 -9.45 9.96 16.16
CA GLY A 66 -9.60 11.26 15.51
C GLY A 66 -8.51 11.54 14.48
N VAL A 67 -7.62 12.49 14.76
CA VAL A 67 -6.54 12.91 13.84
C VAL A 67 -5.31 11.97 13.83
N ASP A 68 -5.36 10.86 14.57
CA ASP A 68 -4.26 9.89 14.68
C ASP A 68 -3.96 9.12 13.39
N PHE A 69 -4.86 9.16 12.39
CA PHE A 69 -4.59 8.55 11.08
C PHE A 69 -3.67 9.41 10.19
N LEU A 70 -3.61 10.73 10.41
CA LEU A 70 -2.88 11.68 9.56
C LEU A 70 -1.37 11.41 9.44
N PRO A 71 -0.64 11.02 10.51
CA PRO A 71 0.79 10.71 10.43
C PRO A 71 1.17 9.72 9.33
N VAL A 72 0.29 8.77 9.01
CA VAL A 72 0.52 7.75 7.98
C VAL A 72 0.59 8.38 6.58
N TYR A 73 -0.10 9.49 6.34
CA TYR A 73 -0.06 10.23 5.07
C TYR A 73 0.96 11.38 5.12
N LEU A 74 1.03 12.08 6.25
CA LEU A 74 1.95 13.20 6.44
C LEU A 74 3.41 12.77 6.45
N GLY A 75 3.74 11.61 7.03
CA GLY A 75 5.11 11.11 7.06
C GLY A 75 5.70 10.93 5.66
N PRO A 76 5.08 10.12 4.77
CA PRO A 76 5.51 10.02 3.38
C PRO A 76 5.51 11.36 2.63
N THR A 77 4.54 12.23 2.89
CA THR A 77 4.50 13.58 2.29
C THR A 77 5.70 14.44 2.70
N LEU A 78 6.03 14.47 3.99
CA LEU A 78 7.21 15.17 4.51
C LEU A 78 8.50 14.53 3.99
N MET A 79 8.57 13.21 3.93
CA MET A 79 9.71 12.48 3.37
C MET A 79 9.91 12.83 1.89
N ALA A 80 8.84 12.90 1.11
CA ALA A 80 8.89 13.31 -0.29
C ALA A 80 9.42 14.74 -0.45
N VAL A 81 8.98 15.70 0.37
CA VAL A 81 9.38 17.11 0.27
C VAL A 81 10.79 17.36 0.84
N LEU A 82 11.11 16.82 2.02
CA LEU A 82 12.33 17.14 2.76
C LEU A 82 13.55 16.31 2.30
N PHE A 83 13.34 15.05 1.94
CA PHE A 83 14.43 14.08 1.74
C PHE A 83 14.61 13.65 0.29
N TRP A 84 14.01 14.37 -0.66
CA TRP A 84 14.15 14.02 -2.08
C TRP A 84 15.60 14.04 -2.59
N PHE A 85 16.45 14.91 -2.06
CA PHE A 85 17.88 14.94 -2.38
C PHE A 85 18.57 13.65 -1.94
N VAL A 86 18.21 13.13 -0.76
CA VAL A 86 18.72 11.86 -0.24
C VAL A 86 18.23 10.71 -1.11
N LEU A 87 16.94 10.69 -1.44
CA LEU A 87 16.36 9.68 -2.32
C LEU A 87 17.07 9.64 -3.68
N ARG A 88 17.32 10.80 -4.31
CA ARG A 88 18.07 10.86 -5.57
C ARG A 88 19.47 10.27 -5.46
N ARG A 89 20.18 10.54 -4.37
CA ARG A 89 21.51 9.96 -4.13
C ARG A 89 21.42 8.44 -3.96
N ILE A 90 20.43 7.95 -3.21
CA ILE A 90 20.18 6.51 -3.04
C ILE A 90 19.94 5.85 -4.41
N VAL A 91 19.03 6.39 -5.23
CA VAL A 91 18.73 5.86 -6.58
C VAL A 91 19.98 5.83 -7.46
N ARG A 92 20.78 6.89 -7.43
CA ARG A 92 22.04 6.94 -8.21
C ARG A 92 23.03 5.86 -7.78
N ILE A 93 23.25 5.71 -6.48
CA ILE A 93 24.15 4.70 -5.90
C ILE A 93 23.66 3.30 -6.31
N THR A 94 22.36 3.04 -6.16
CA THR A 94 21.73 1.76 -6.53
C THR A 94 21.97 1.45 -8.00
N LYS A 95 21.80 2.43 -8.91
CA LYS A 95 22.03 2.24 -10.34
C LYS A 95 23.49 1.98 -10.69
N ILE A 96 24.43 2.74 -10.11
CA ILE A 96 25.87 2.59 -10.37
C ILE A 96 26.37 1.22 -9.90
N HIS A 97 25.91 0.78 -8.72
CA HIS A 97 26.38 -0.47 -8.11
C HIS A 97 25.52 -1.69 -8.43
N ARG A 98 24.47 -1.54 -9.26
CA ARG A 98 23.50 -2.59 -9.63
C ARG A 98 22.89 -3.29 -8.41
N ILE A 99 22.52 -2.48 -7.42
CA ILE A 99 21.92 -2.96 -6.17
C ILE A 99 20.47 -3.35 -6.43
N THR A 100 20.06 -4.54 -6.03
CA THR A 100 18.72 -5.09 -6.30
C THR A 100 17.81 -5.16 -5.07
N SER A 101 18.33 -4.87 -3.88
CA SER A 101 17.56 -4.95 -2.64
C SER A 101 18.08 -3.99 -1.56
N ILE A 102 17.26 -3.75 -0.53
CA ILE A 102 17.68 -2.95 0.63
C ILE A 102 18.82 -3.61 1.42
N ALA A 103 18.88 -4.94 1.46
CA ALA A 103 19.95 -5.68 2.13
C ALA A 103 21.29 -5.47 1.43
N ASP A 104 21.29 -5.55 0.10
CA ASP A 104 22.46 -5.27 -0.72
C ASP A 104 22.84 -3.77 -0.67
N PHE A 105 21.85 -2.87 -0.57
CA PHE A 105 22.11 -1.45 -0.36
C PHE A 105 22.92 -1.21 0.92
N VAL A 106 22.48 -1.80 2.05
CA VAL A 106 23.21 -1.69 3.31
C VAL A 106 24.59 -2.35 3.20
N ALA A 107 24.69 -3.56 2.64
CA ALA A 107 25.95 -4.28 2.52
C ALA A 107 26.98 -3.57 1.63
N SER A 108 26.54 -2.93 0.55
CA SER A 108 27.40 -2.19 -0.38
C SER A 108 28.17 -1.05 0.30
N ARG A 109 27.59 -0.45 1.35
CA ARG A 109 28.22 0.60 2.14
C ARG A 109 29.36 0.09 3.02
N TYR A 110 29.35 -1.19 3.39
CA TYR A 110 30.34 -1.84 4.26
C TYR A 110 31.20 -2.85 3.47
N GLY A 111 31.60 -2.50 2.25
CA GLY A 111 32.51 -3.31 1.44
C GLY A 111 31.90 -4.58 0.85
N LYS A 112 30.57 -4.61 0.63
CA LYS A 112 29.83 -5.78 0.13
C LYS A 112 29.96 -7.02 1.02
N SER A 113 29.97 -6.83 2.34
CA SER A 113 30.00 -7.93 3.31
C SER A 113 28.76 -8.82 3.16
N GLY A 114 28.96 -10.07 2.73
CA GLY A 114 27.88 -11.05 2.59
C GLY A 114 27.22 -11.41 3.92
N LEU A 115 27.96 -11.36 5.03
CA LEU A 115 27.41 -11.61 6.37
C LEU A 115 26.42 -10.51 6.76
N LEU A 116 26.76 -9.23 6.50
CA LEU A 116 25.85 -8.12 6.76
C LEU A 116 24.60 -8.19 5.88
N ALA A 117 24.77 -8.51 4.59
CA ALA A 117 23.64 -8.71 3.68
C ALA A 117 22.71 -9.83 4.18
N GLY A 118 23.27 -10.96 4.62
CA GLY A 118 22.53 -12.09 5.19
C GLY A 118 21.76 -11.71 6.44
N MET A 119 22.39 -11.00 7.38
CA MET A 119 21.73 -10.53 8.61
C MET A 119 20.54 -9.60 8.31
N VAL A 120 20.74 -8.60 7.43
CA VAL A 120 19.66 -7.68 7.04
C VAL A 120 18.54 -8.43 6.35
N THR A 121 18.86 -9.41 5.50
CA THR A 121 17.87 -10.26 4.82
C THR A 121 17.03 -11.04 5.83
N VAL A 122 17.64 -11.69 6.84
CA VAL A 122 16.90 -12.41 7.88
C VAL A 122 15.97 -11.48 8.65
N ILE A 123 16.45 -10.31 9.08
CA ILE A 123 15.63 -9.31 9.78
C ILE A 123 14.42 -8.89 8.93
N VAL A 124 14.68 -8.58 7.65
CA VAL A 124 13.64 -8.19 6.69
C VAL A 124 12.61 -9.29 6.49
N VAL A 125 13.04 -10.54 6.29
CA VAL A 125 12.14 -11.69 6.10
C VAL A 125 11.28 -11.92 7.34
N LEU A 126 11.87 -11.88 8.54
CA LEU A 126 11.15 -12.02 9.80
C LEU A 126 10.14 -10.89 10.01
N GLY A 127 10.43 -9.67 9.55
CA GLY A 127 9.49 -8.54 9.60
C GLY A 127 8.36 -8.59 8.57
N ILE A 128 8.64 -9.09 7.36
CA ILE A 128 7.65 -9.21 6.28
C ILE A 128 6.65 -10.34 6.57
N LEU A 129 7.08 -11.44 7.19
CA LEU A 129 6.22 -12.60 7.44
C LEU A 129 4.93 -12.26 8.23
N PRO A 130 4.98 -11.60 9.41
CA PRO A 130 3.77 -11.20 10.12
C PRO A 130 2.97 -10.14 9.34
N TYR A 131 3.65 -9.28 8.58
CA TYR A 131 2.97 -8.29 7.74
C TYR A 131 2.11 -8.96 6.66
N ILE A 132 2.63 -9.96 5.95
CA ILE A 132 1.86 -10.74 4.96
C ILE A 132 0.67 -11.44 5.64
N SER A 133 0.89 -12.04 6.83
CA SER A 133 -0.17 -12.68 7.60
C SER A 133 -1.34 -11.72 7.90
N ILE A 134 -1.03 -10.47 8.30
CA ILE A 134 -2.05 -9.44 8.55
C ILE A 134 -2.78 -9.05 7.24
N GLN A 135 -2.08 -8.97 6.11
CA GLN A 135 -2.73 -8.68 4.83
C GLN A 135 -3.70 -9.79 4.41
N LEU A 136 -3.32 -11.07 4.61
CA LEU A 136 -4.22 -12.21 4.35
C LEU A 136 -5.44 -12.18 5.28
N LYS A 137 -5.25 -11.82 6.56
CA LYS A 137 -6.35 -11.63 7.52
C LYS A 137 -7.26 -10.48 7.12
N ALA A 138 -6.74 -9.40 6.53
CA ALA A 138 -7.57 -8.31 6.04
C ALA A 138 -8.50 -8.80 4.92
N ILE A 139 -7.97 -9.54 3.94
CA ILE A 139 -8.75 -10.12 2.83
C ILE A 139 -9.83 -11.08 3.34
N ALA A 140 -9.48 -11.95 4.29
CA ALA A 140 -10.41 -12.83 4.99
C ALA A 140 -11.60 -12.06 5.57
N THR A 141 -11.28 -11.00 6.31
CA THR A 141 -12.25 -10.17 7.00
C THR A 141 -13.15 -9.48 5.98
N SER A 142 -12.59 -8.88 4.93
CA SER A 142 -13.35 -8.27 3.82
C SER A 142 -14.33 -9.24 3.19
N PHE A 143 -13.89 -10.47 2.90
CA PHE A 143 -14.74 -11.50 2.30
C PHE A 143 -15.90 -11.88 3.23
N SER A 144 -15.61 -12.11 4.52
CA SER A 144 -16.65 -12.44 5.50
C SER A 144 -17.70 -11.33 5.68
N LEU A 145 -17.26 -10.06 5.65
CA LEU A 145 -18.13 -8.90 5.72
C LEU A 145 -19.06 -8.80 4.49
N LEU A 146 -18.53 -9.01 3.29
CA LEU A 146 -19.32 -9.00 2.05
C LEU A 146 -20.35 -10.12 2.00
N ARG A 147 -19.99 -11.31 2.49
CA ARG A 147 -20.88 -12.48 2.54
C ARG A 147 -22.08 -12.27 3.48
N ARG A 148 -21.84 -11.64 4.63
CA ARG A 148 -22.87 -11.38 5.66
C ARG A 148 -23.74 -10.15 5.36
N TYR A 149 -23.38 -9.34 4.36
CA TYR A 149 -24.16 -8.17 3.94
C TYR A 149 -25.63 -8.53 3.62
N PRO A 150 -26.63 -7.78 4.13
CA PRO A 150 -26.53 -6.45 4.74
C PRO A 150 -26.25 -6.40 6.26
N MET A 151 -26.18 -7.54 6.94
CA MET A 151 -25.79 -7.56 8.37
C MET A 151 -24.29 -7.38 8.51
N VAL A 152 -23.85 -6.14 8.74
CA VAL A 152 -22.46 -5.79 9.02
C VAL A 152 -22.18 -6.04 10.49
N SER A 153 -21.85 -7.28 10.86
CA SER A 153 -21.23 -7.59 12.15
C SER A 153 -19.77 -7.97 11.92
N MET A 154 -18.87 -7.40 12.73
CA MET A 154 -17.52 -7.94 12.86
C MET A 154 -17.68 -9.42 13.21
N ALA A 155 -17.12 -10.30 12.39
CA ALA A 155 -17.20 -11.72 12.69
C ALA A 155 -16.56 -11.95 14.06
N GLU A 156 -17.37 -12.38 15.03
CA GLU A 156 -16.81 -13.08 16.18
C GLU A 156 -15.88 -14.15 15.62
N THR A 157 -14.73 -14.32 16.26
CA THR A 157 -13.76 -15.38 15.95
C THR A 157 -14.41 -16.72 16.29
N ALA A 158 -15.44 -17.10 15.55
CA ALA A 158 -16.08 -18.39 15.65
C ALA A 158 -15.00 -19.38 15.26
N GLN A 159 -14.62 -20.22 16.22
CA GLN A 159 -13.68 -21.32 16.03
C GLN A 159 -14.32 -22.37 15.13
N HIS A 160 -14.53 -22.02 13.87
CA HIS A 160 -14.87 -22.98 12.85
C HIS A 160 -13.61 -23.78 12.50
N PRO A 161 -13.70 -25.10 12.30
CA PRO A 161 -12.60 -25.89 11.78
C PRO A 161 -12.02 -25.22 10.52
N VAL A 162 -10.69 -25.18 10.40
CA VAL A 162 -9.97 -24.53 9.27
C VAL A 162 -10.51 -24.99 7.90
N TRP A 163 -10.96 -26.24 7.81
CA TRP A 163 -11.55 -26.86 6.62
C TRP A 163 -12.93 -26.34 6.23
N SER A 164 -13.64 -25.68 7.14
CA SER A 164 -14.94 -25.05 6.90
C SER A 164 -14.85 -23.54 6.72
N ASP A 165 -13.66 -22.97 6.88
CA ASP A 165 -13.42 -21.55 6.72
C ASP A 165 -13.20 -21.23 5.24
N THR A 166 -14.21 -20.61 4.60
CA THR A 166 -14.12 -20.14 3.20
C THR A 166 -12.92 -19.21 2.99
N THR A 167 -12.48 -18.50 4.04
CA THR A 167 -11.25 -17.70 4.05
C THR A 167 -10.02 -18.52 3.67
N PHE A 168 -9.87 -19.72 4.22
CA PHE A 168 -8.70 -20.57 3.99
C PHE A 168 -8.57 -20.91 2.51
N TYR A 169 -9.69 -21.25 1.86
CA TYR A 169 -9.73 -21.52 0.42
C TYR A 169 -9.44 -20.28 -0.42
N VAL A 170 -9.95 -19.10 -0.04
CA VAL A 170 -9.62 -17.84 -0.73
C VAL A 170 -8.13 -17.53 -0.62
N ALA A 171 -7.54 -17.68 0.57
CA ALA A 171 -6.10 -17.52 0.78
C ALA A 171 -5.29 -18.52 -0.05
N LEU A 172 -5.74 -19.78 -0.16
CA LEU A 172 -5.09 -20.80 -0.98
C LEU A 172 -5.14 -20.45 -2.47
N VAL A 173 -6.28 -19.97 -2.98
CA VAL A 173 -6.40 -19.47 -4.36
C VAL A 173 -5.46 -18.29 -4.61
N LEU A 174 -5.36 -17.35 -3.66
CA LEU A 174 -4.43 -16.22 -3.75
C LEU A 174 -2.97 -16.66 -3.70
N ILE A 175 -2.63 -17.66 -2.89
CA ILE A 175 -1.28 -18.25 -2.85
C ILE A 175 -0.97 -18.93 -4.19
N VAL A 176 -1.87 -19.75 -4.72
CA VAL A 176 -1.69 -20.40 -6.03
C VAL A 176 -1.52 -19.33 -7.11
N PHE A 177 -2.33 -18.29 -7.11
CA PHE A 177 -2.19 -17.18 -8.05
C PHE A 177 -0.86 -16.45 -7.90
N ALA A 178 -0.44 -16.14 -6.67
CA ALA A 178 0.84 -15.50 -6.39
C ALA A 178 2.03 -16.38 -6.82
N ILE A 179 1.94 -17.70 -6.65
CA ILE A 179 2.95 -18.65 -7.15
C ILE A 179 2.96 -18.64 -8.68
N LEU A 180 1.82 -18.87 -9.33
CA LEU A 180 1.72 -18.92 -10.80
C LEU A 180 2.22 -17.63 -11.47
N PHE A 181 2.03 -16.48 -10.81
CA PHE A 181 2.51 -15.20 -11.29
C PHE A 181 3.97 -14.94 -10.92
N GLY A 182 4.37 -15.20 -9.67
CA GLY A 182 5.73 -14.96 -9.19
C GLY A 182 6.78 -15.89 -9.78
N THR A 183 6.41 -17.11 -10.19
CA THR A 183 7.33 -18.05 -10.86
C THR A 183 7.44 -17.81 -12.37
N ARG A 184 6.63 -16.90 -12.95
CA ARG A 184 6.68 -16.62 -14.39
C ARG A 184 7.87 -15.73 -14.78
N HIS A 185 8.44 -14.97 -13.84
CA HIS A 185 9.58 -14.08 -14.06
C HIS A 185 10.79 -14.51 -13.22
N ILE A 186 11.32 -15.72 -13.49
CA ILE A 186 12.51 -16.28 -12.80
C ILE A 186 13.82 -15.54 -13.17
N ASP A 187 13.80 -14.64 -14.17
CA ASP A 187 14.93 -13.80 -14.49
C ASP A 187 15.03 -12.58 -13.55
N ASN A 188 15.79 -12.77 -12.45
CA ASN A 188 16.20 -11.74 -11.48
C ASN A 188 16.99 -10.54 -12.08
N THR A 189 17.18 -10.51 -13.40
CA THR A 189 17.91 -9.48 -14.15
C THR A 189 17.04 -8.60 -15.04
N GLU A 190 15.77 -8.97 -15.25
CA GLU A 190 14.84 -8.18 -16.06
C GLU A 190 13.97 -7.25 -15.19
N ARG A 191 13.66 -6.06 -15.73
CA ARG A 191 12.90 -5.03 -15.02
C ARG A 191 11.42 -5.37 -15.07
N HIS A 192 10.72 -5.25 -13.96
CA HIS A 192 9.31 -5.60 -13.88
C HIS A 192 8.41 -4.42 -14.27
N GLU A 193 8.51 -3.96 -15.52
CA GLU A 193 7.74 -2.81 -15.99
C GLU A 193 6.22 -3.06 -15.92
N GLY A 194 5.79 -4.30 -16.20
CA GLY A 194 4.41 -4.73 -16.06
C GLY A 194 3.90 -4.69 -14.62
N MET A 195 4.72 -5.05 -13.63
CA MET A 195 4.34 -4.94 -12.22
C MET A 195 4.06 -3.48 -11.85
N VAL A 196 4.96 -2.56 -12.23
CA VAL A 196 4.81 -1.12 -11.96
C VAL A 196 3.55 -0.56 -12.64
N ALA A 197 3.26 -0.97 -13.88
CA ALA A 197 2.06 -0.57 -14.59
C ALA A 197 0.76 -1.07 -13.91
N ALA A 198 0.73 -2.33 -13.48
CA ALA A 198 -0.41 -2.89 -12.76
C ALA A 198 -0.66 -2.19 -11.43
N VAL A 199 0.39 -1.93 -10.66
CA VAL A 199 0.30 -1.17 -9.39
C VAL A 199 -0.20 0.26 -9.64
N ALA A 200 0.28 0.94 -10.68
CA ALA A 200 -0.18 2.28 -11.01
C ALA A 200 -1.68 2.33 -11.33
N PHE A 201 -2.19 1.33 -12.07
CA PHE A 201 -3.62 1.19 -12.33
C PHE A 201 -4.40 0.88 -11.04
N GLU A 202 -3.92 -0.07 -10.23
CA GLU A 202 -4.53 -0.42 -8.95
C GLU A 202 -4.66 0.81 -8.04
N SER A 203 -3.63 1.64 -7.97
CA SER A 203 -3.64 2.89 -7.21
C SER A 203 -4.63 3.91 -7.76
N LEU A 204 -4.74 4.06 -9.08
CA LEU A 204 -5.78 4.91 -9.67
C LEU A 204 -7.20 4.40 -9.33
N PHE A 205 -7.41 3.08 -9.42
CA PHE A 205 -8.68 2.45 -9.07
C PHE A 205 -9.04 2.70 -7.60
N LYS A 206 -8.08 2.52 -6.67
CA LYS A 206 -8.25 2.83 -5.24
C LYS A 206 -8.64 4.30 -5.05
N LEU A 207 -7.92 5.23 -5.67
CA LEU A 207 -8.19 6.65 -5.54
C LEU A 207 -9.61 6.99 -5.98
N VAL A 208 -10.04 6.51 -7.17
CA VAL A 208 -11.40 6.72 -7.67
C VAL A 208 -12.43 6.12 -6.72
N ALA A 209 -12.20 4.91 -6.20
CA ALA A 209 -13.12 4.27 -5.26
C ALA A 209 -13.28 5.08 -3.96
N PHE A 210 -12.17 5.50 -3.32
CA PHE A 210 -12.22 6.26 -2.07
C PHE A 210 -12.79 7.66 -2.26
N VAL A 211 -12.46 8.35 -3.34
CA VAL A 211 -13.05 9.66 -3.66
C VAL A 211 -14.55 9.53 -3.91
N THR A 212 -14.98 8.49 -4.64
CA THR A 212 -16.40 8.25 -4.90
C THR A 212 -17.16 7.99 -3.59
N VAL A 213 -16.61 7.16 -2.70
CA VAL A 213 -17.21 6.91 -1.38
C VAL A 213 -17.26 8.20 -0.56
N GLY A 214 -16.18 8.98 -0.53
CA GLY A 214 -16.13 10.26 0.17
C GLY A 214 -17.20 11.24 -0.33
N ILE A 215 -17.31 11.43 -1.65
CA ILE A 215 -18.33 12.29 -2.26
C ILE A 215 -19.74 11.77 -1.96
N ALA A 216 -19.98 10.47 -2.11
CA ALA A 216 -21.29 9.87 -1.86
C ALA A 216 -21.73 10.03 -0.39
N VAL A 217 -20.82 9.88 0.57
CA VAL A 217 -21.12 10.13 1.98
C VAL A 217 -21.36 11.63 2.20
N THR A 218 -20.38 12.48 1.86
CA THR A 218 -20.42 13.91 2.19
C THR A 218 -21.56 14.68 1.54
N PHE A 219 -21.96 14.32 0.30
CA PHE A 219 -23.01 15.03 -0.44
C PHE A 219 -24.30 14.22 -0.64
N GLY A 220 -24.23 12.89 -0.55
CA GLY A 220 -25.40 12.02 -0.70
C GLY A 220 -26.08 11.69 0.62
N MET A 221 -25.31 11.57 1.71
CA MET A 221 -25.86 11.32 3.06
C MET A 221 -25.93 12.59 3.91
N PHE A 222 -25.06 13.57 3.63
CA PHE A 222 -25.00 14.86 4.31
C PHE A 222 -25.17 16.00 3.30
N GLY A 223 -25.49 17.20 3.78
CA GLY A 223 -25.66 18.42 2.96
C GLY A 223 -24.35 19.06 2.50
N GLY A 224 -23.22 18.37 2.62
CA GLY A 224 -21.88 18.88 2.35
C GLY A 224 -20.92 18.75 3.53
N PRO A 225 -19.66 19.19 3.37
CA PRO A 225 -18.64 19.03 4.40
C PRO A 225 -18.94 19.84 5.67
N ALA A 226 -19.52 21.03 5.55
CA ALA A 226 -19.90 21.85 6.71
C ALA A 226 -20.96 21.14 7.57
N ASP A 227 -22.04 20.66 6.94
CA ASP A 227 -23.10 19.91 7.61
C ASP A 227 -22.58 18.63 8.28
N LEU A 228 -21.68 17.89 7.60
CA LEU A 228 -21.03 16.71 8.17
C LEU A 228 -20.28 17.03 9.48
N PHE A 229 -19.46 18.09 9.49
CA PHE A 229 -18.69 18.47 10.67
C PHE A 229 -19.57 19.07 11.76
N GLU A 230 -20.61 19.84 11.42
CA GLU A 230 -21.57 20.37 12.38
C GLU A 230 -22.33 19.23 13.08
N GLN A 231 -22.87 18.28 12.32
CA GLN A 231 -23.55 17.11 12.89
C GLN A 231 -22.61 16.27 13.76
N ALA A 232 -21.36 16.08 13.35
CA ALA A 232 -20.38 15.39 14.16
C ALA A 232 -20.04 16.15 15.46
N ALA A 233 -20.00 17.49 15.44
CA ALA A 233 -19.76 18.32 16.62
C ALA A 233 -20.92 18.29 17.65
N THR A 234 -22.15 18.00 17.21
CA THR A 234 -23.30 17.83 18.13
C THR A 234 -23.20 16.58 19.01
N LYS A 235 -22.41 15.58 18.60
CA LYS A 235 -22.21 14.34 19.35
C LYS A 235 -20.96 14.46 20.22
N PRO A 236 -21.08 14.44 21.56
CA PRO A 236 -19.94 14.65 22.46
C PRO A 236 -18.76 13.70 22.22
N GLU A 237 -19.05 12.43 21.91
CA GLU A 237 -18.05 11.41 21.61
C GLU A 237 -17.22 11.74 20.36
N LEU A 238 -17.86 12.22 19.29
CA LEU A 238 -17.17 12.59 18.06
C LEU A 238 -16.48 13.95 18.18
N ALA A 239 -17.07 14.89 18.90
CA ALA A 239 -16.47 16.20 19.18
C ALA A 239 -15.15 16.07 19.96
N ALA A 240 -15.04 15.08 20.86
CA ALA A 240 -13.80 14.77 21.55
C ALA A 240 -12.70 14.28 20.59
N LEU A 241 -13.05 13.48 19.59
CA LEU A 241 -12.11 12.98 18.57
C LEU A 241 -11.55 14.09 17.65
N MET A 242 -12.28 15.20 17.49
CA MET A 242 -11.78 16.35 16.74
C MET A 242 -10.68 17.13 17.48
N ARG A 243 -10.41 16.80 18.75
CA ARG A 243 -9.37 17.42 19.55
C ARG A 243 -8.12 16.54 19.59
N PHE A 244 -6.96 17.17 19.66
CA PHE A 244 -5.68 16.47 19.77
C PHE A 244 -5.54 15.64 21.07
N GLU A 245 -6.38 15.89 22.07
CA GLU A 245 -6.43 15.13 23.33
C GLU A 245 -6.87 13.67 23.12
N ALA A 246 -7.60 13.37 22.04
CA ALA A 246 -7.99 12.01 21.70
C ALA A 246 -6.84 11.17 21.11
N VAL A 247 -5.72 11.79 20.74
CA VAL A 247 -4.58 11.11 20.13
C VAL A 247 -3.80 10.34 21.20
N PRO A 248 -3.62 9.01 21.08
CA PRO A 248 -2.82 8.23 22.01
C PRO A 248 -1.37 8.75 22.10
N GLY A 249 -0.92 9.09 23.31
CA GLY A 249 0.41 9.68 23.52
C GLY A 249 0.52 11.16 23.14
N GLY A 250 -0.60 11.83 22.82
CA GLY A 250 -0.70 13.25 22.51
C GLY A 250 0.23 13.67 21.37
N TYR A 251 0.74 14.90 21.46
CA TYR A 251 1.65 15.45 20.45
C TYR A 251 2.93 14.61 20.26
N GLY A 252 3.47 14.04 21.34
CA GLY A 252 4.68 13.22 21.28
C GLY A 252 4.47 11.91 20.52
N GLY A 253 3.36 11.22 20.78
CA GLY A 253 2.96 10.01 20.06
C GLY A 253 2.75 10.30 18.57
N TRP A 254 1.99 11.35 18.27
CA TRP A 254 1.70 11.76 16.90
C TRP A 254 2.95 12.14 16.08
N LEU A 255 3.87 12.89 16.68
CA LEU A 255 5.16 13.23 16.06
C LEU A 255 6.03 11.99 15.85
N SER A 256 6.05 11.08 16.84
CA SER A 256 6.79 9.81 16.75
C SER A 256 6.23 8.93 15.63
N LEU A 257 4.90 8.84 15.51
CA LEU A 257 4.23 8.13 14.41
C LEU A 257 4.52 8.77 13.06
N THR A 258 4.57 10.10 12.99
CA THR A 258 4.91 10.81 11.75
C THR A 258 6.34 10.49 11.32
N PHE A 259 7.28 10.55 12.25
CA PHE A 259 8.68 10.18 11.99
C PHE A 259 8.82 8.70 11.61
N LEU A 260 8.10 7.81 12.29
CA LEU A 260 8.09 6.39 11.97
C LEU A 260 7.52 6.14 10.56
N ALA A 261 6.44 6.83 10.18
CA ALA A 261 5.86 6.75 8.84
C ALA A 261 6.82 7.29 7.76
N MET A 262 7.57 8.37 8.05
CA MET A 262 8.67 8.86 7.19
C MET A 262 9.70 7.76 6.95
N MET A 263 10.20 7.12 8.01
CA MET A 263 11.20 6.06 7.91
C MET A 263 10.65 4.82 7.20
N ALA A 264 9.41 4.43 7.50
CA ALA A 264 8.74 3.31 6.86
C ALA A 264 8.60 3.50 5.35
N PHE A 265 8.28 4.72 4.89
CA PHE A 265 8.21 5.01 3.46
C PHE A 265 9.54 4.78 2.72
N LEU A 266 10.67 5.08 3.36
CA LEU A 266 11.98 4.90 2.71
C LEU A 266 12.52 3.48 2.84
N PHE A 267 12.33 2.84 3.99
CA PHE A 267 13.02 1.60 4.36
C PHE A 267 12.15 0.34 4.27
N LEU A 268 10.84 0.45 4.03
CA LEU A 268 10.04 -0.74 3.77
C LEU A 268 10.55 -1.44 2.50
N PRO A 269 10.88 -2.74 2.55
CA PRO A 269 11.51 -3.45 1.44
C PRO A 269 10.73 -3.34 0.13
N ARG A 270 9.39 -3.53 0.18
CA ARG A 270 8.52 -3.37 -0.99
C ARG A 270 8.53 -1.95 -1.55
N GLN A 271 8.59 -0.95 -0.66
CA GLN A 271 8.58 0.45 -1.06
C GLN A 271 9.93 0.83 -1.63
N PHE A 272 11.03 0.37 -1.02
CA PHE A 272 12.39 0.55 -1.53
C PHE A 272 12.54 -0.06 -2.93
N GLN A 273 11.98 -1.25 -3.18
CA GLN A 273 11.98 -1.87 -4.50
C GLN A 273 11.38 -0.94 -5.56
N VAL A 274 10.15 -0.47 -5.37
CA VAL A 274 9.46 0.39 -6.36
C VAL A 274 10.06 1.79 -6.41
N LEU A 275 10.36 2.38 -5.26
CA LEU A 275 10.89 3.74 -5.13
C LEU A 275 12.31 3.85 -5.71
N VAL A 276 13.16 2.83 -5.52
CA VAL A 276 14.59 2.91 -5.82
C VAL A 276 15.01 1.98 -6.95
N VAL A 277 14.70 0.69 -6.84
CA VAL A 277 15.21 -0.35 -7.76
C VAL A 277 14.50 -0.27 -9.12
N GLU A 278 13.17 -0.12 -9.14
CA GLU A 278 12.37 -0.04 -10.36
C GLU A 278 12.34 1.37 -11.00
N ASN A 279 13.04 2.36 -10.43
CA ASN A 279 13.09 3.70 -11.02
C ASN A 279 13.92 3.71 -12.32
N VAL A 280 13.28 3.94 -13.47
CA VAL A 280 14.00 4.05 -14.76
C VAL A 280 14.77 5.36 -14.92
N ASN A 281 14.25 6.47 -14.39
CA ASN A 281 14.84 7.79 -14.59
C ASN A 281 14.77 8.66 -13.32
N GLU A 282 15.94 9.16 -12.88
CA GLU A 282 16.06 10.03 -11.69
C GLU A 282 15.25 11.34 -11.81
N THR A 283 14.93 11.76 -13.04
CA THR A 283 14.08 12.94 -13.27
C THR A 283 12.63 12.70 -12.87
N HIS A 284 12.14 11.45 -12.88
CA HIS A 284 10.77 11.12 -12.46
C HIS A 284 10.54 11.49 -11.00
N ILE A 285 11.58 11.35 -10.16
CA ILE A 285 11.54 11.72 -8.75
C ILE A 285 11.12 13.18 -8.59
N ARG A 286 11.56 14.10 -9.48
CA ARG A 286 11.20 15.52 -9.38
C ARG A 286 9.69 15.76 -9.46
N LYS A 287 8.99 15.02 -10.33
CA LYS A 287 7.53 15.09 -10.43
C LYS A 287 6.85 14.31 -9.30
N ALA A 288 7.40 13.14 -8.96
CA ALA A 288 6.84 12.29 -7.92
C ALA A 288 6.79 12.98 -6.54
N ILE A 289 7.76 13.85 -6.21
CA ILE A 289 7.77 14.64 -4.96
C ILE A 289 6.49 15.47 -4.78
N TRP A 290 5.85 15.91 -5.85
CA TRP A 290 4.64 16.73 -5.78
C TRP A 290 3.37 15.91 -6.01
N LEU A 291 3.42 15.01 -6.98
CA LEU A 291 2.25 14.22 -7.35
C LEU A 291 1.92 13.13 -6.34
N PHE A 292 2.93 12.60 -5.62
CA PHE A 292 2.68 11.59 -4.61
C PHE A 292 2.01 12.17 -3.36
N PRO A 293 2.47 13.31 -2.78
CA PRO A 293 1.71 14.01 -1.75
C PRO A 293 0.32 14.48 -2.18
N LEU A 294 0.12 14.79 -3.46
CA LEU A 294 -1.20 15.13 -3.99
C LEU A 294 -2.13 13.92 -4.06
N TYR A 295 -1.57 12.72 -4.26
CA TYR A 295 -2.32 11.47 -4.28
C TYR A 295 -2.76 11.06 -2.87
N LEU A 296 -1.90 11.26 -1.87
CA LEU A 296 -2.16 10.95 -0.46
C LEU A 296 -3.21 11.89 0.15
#